data_AF-A0A7T8QU59-F1
#
_entry.id   AF-A0A7T8QU59-F1
#
_cell.length_a   1.000
_cell.length_b   1.000
_cell.length_c   1.000
_cell.angle_alpha   90.00
_cell.angle_beta   90.00
_cell.angle_gamma   90.00
#
_symmetry.space_group_name_H-M   'P 1'
#
loop_
_entity.id
_entity.type
_entity.pdbx_description
1 polymer ?
#
loop_
_entity_poly.entity_id
_entity_poly.type
_entity_poly.pdbx_seq_one_letter_code
_entity_poly.pdbx_strand_id
1 'polypeptide(L)'
;SGENGLARDTRVAIRALLDAGKTPTEISNQLGVTRHTVYTVKKSESVERNPGNGRKAKLDPEGFKKVAQAILLKSMRVHARELGVSPMTVHRTVKKAGGKSLVRVQKWLEENLPFWSKDKWPPYSPDANPLDYTFWVHVERKACNVRHPNITQLKATANEHWDAMTEGYLRDSCRAFRGRLKAIIAAGGGYIDD
;
A
#
# COMPACT_ATOMS: atom_id res chain seq x y z
N SER A 1 19.28 20.49 30.12
CA SER A 1 18.09 21.34 30.30
C SER A 1 16.92 20.79 29.50
N GLY A 2 15.84 20.38 30.17
CA GLY A 2 14.63 19.86 29.51
C GLY A 2 13.68 19.06 30.41
N GLU A 3 13.57 19.40 31.70
CA GLU A 3 12.48 18.88 32.55
C GLU A 3 11.20 19.66 32.25
N ASN A 4 10.46 19.23 31.22
CA ASN A 4 9.18 19.84 30.86
C ASN A 4 8.04 18.81 30.92
N GLY A 5 7.93 18.15 32.07
CA GLY A 5 6.85 17.20 32.36
C GLY A 5 6.21 17.55 33.70
N LEU A 6 4.89 17.81 33.70
CA LEU A 6 4.13 18.09 34.91
C LEU A 6 4.23 16.91 35.90
N ALA A 7 4.70 17.18 37.11
CA ALA A 7 4.89 16.17 38.16
C ALA A 7 3.57 15.46 38.52
N ARG A 8 3.64 14.18 38.89
CA ARG A 8 2.50 13.34 39.33
C ARG A 8 1.67 14.05 40.42
N ASP A 9 2.37 14.71 41.33
CA ASP A 9 1.79 15.43 42.47
C ASP A 9 0.90 16.60 42.01
N THR A 10 1.29 17.29 40.92
CA THR A 10 0.49 18.37 40.35
C THR A 10 -0.81 17.86 39.74
N ARG A 11 -0.81 16.66 39.12
CA ARG A 11 -2.05 16.05 38.59
C ARG A 11 -3.01 15.63 39.70
N VAL A 12 -2.48 15.06 40.78
CA VAL A 12 -3.27 14.71 41.97
C VAL A 12 -3.91 15.96 42.57
N ALA A 13 -3.12 17.04 42.75
CA ALA A 13 -3.63 18.31 43.27
C ALA A 13 -4.72 18.92 42.38
N ILE A 14 -4.55 18.88 41.04
CA ILE A 14 -5.58 19.34 40.10
C ILE A 14 -6.87 18.52 40.27
N ARG A 15 -6.78 17.19 40.40
CA ARG A 15 -7.98 16.34 40.54
C ARG A 15 -8.71 16.59 41.84
N ALA A 16 -7.99 16.68 42.96
CA ALA A 16 -8.58 16.98 44.26
C ALA A 16 -9.33 18.33 44.27
N LEU A 17 -8.79 19.36 43.60
CA LEU A 17 -9.46 20.66 43.50
C LEU A 17 -10.66 20.65 42.55
N LEU A 18 -10.63 19.84 41.49
CA LEU A 18 -11.78 19.62 40.61
C LEU A 18 -12.92 18.91 41.36
N ASP A 19 -12.60 17.88 42.14
CA ASP A 19 -13.57 17.14 42.94
C ASP A 19 -14.14 18.00 44.10
N ALA A 20 -13.35 18.95 44.61
CA ALA A 20 -13.80 19.98 45.55
C ALA A 20 -14.62 21.12 44.91
N GLY A 21 -14.95 21.02 43.61
CA GLY A 21 -15.83 21.96 42.91
C GLY A 21 -15.16 23.25 42.42
N LYS A 22 -13.84 23.37 42.49
CA LYS A 22 -13.15 24.57 41.98
C LYS A 22 -13.16 24.65 40.45
N THR A 23 -13.24 25.86 39.93
CA THR A 23 -13.19 26.11 38.50
C THR A 23 -11.77 25.94 37.95
N PRO A 24 -11.60 25.59 36.67
CA PRO A 24 -10.28 25.46 36.06
C PRO A 24 -9.40 26.71 36.15
N THR A 25 -10.01 27.90 36.21
CA THR A 25 -9.28 29.18 36.36
C THR A 25 -8.72 29.35 37.77
N GLU A 26 -9.50 29.01 38.80
CA GLU A 26 -9.03 29.05 40.20
C GLU A 26 -7.90 28.05 40.45
N ILE A 27 -8.02 26.84 39.88
CA ILE A 27 -6.99 25.80 39.97
C ILE A 27 -5.71 26.23 39.27
N SER A 28 -5.83 26.86 38.10
CA SER A 28 -4.69 27.40 37.34
C SER A 28 -3.94 28.45 38.14
N ASN A 29 -4.65 29.39 38.76
CA ASN A 29 -4.07 30.45 39.58
C ASN A 29 -3.45 29.88 40.88
N GLN A 30 -4.11 28.92 41.52
CA GLN A 30 -3.66 28.35 42.79
C GLN A 30 -2.40 27.47 42.65
N LEU A 31 -2.31 26.69 41.56
CA LEU A 31 -1.20 25.74 41.36
C LEU A 31 -0.11 26.26 40.42
N GLY A 32 -0.24 27.48 39.88
CA GLY A 32 0.73 28.05 38.94
C GLY A 32 0.86 27.27 37.62
N VAL A 33 -0.19 26.53 37.24
CA VAL A 33 -0.23 25.71 36.02
C VAL A 33 -1.11 26.36 34.96
N THR A 34 -0.86 26.09 33.67
CA THR A 34 -1.71 26.64 32.61
C THR A 34 -3.14 26.06 32.69
N ARG A 35 -4.15 26.86 32.32
CA ARG A 35 -5.53 26.37 32.18
C ARG A 35 -5.62 25.16 31.24
N HIS A 36 -4.80 25.11 30.18
CA HIS A 36 -4.72 23.97 29.27
C HIS A 36 -4.34 22.67 30.00
N THR A 37 -3.38 22.74 30.92
CA THR A 37 -2.99 21.61 31.77
C THR A 37 -4.16 21.11 32.62
N VAL A 38 -4.92 22.03 33.23
CA VAL A 38 -6.10 21.69 34.04
C VAL A 38 -7.16 20.99 33.20
N TYR A 39 -7.46 21.51 31.99
CA TYR A 39 -8.40 20.85 31.07
C TYR A 39 -7.92 19.48 30.59
N THR A 40 -6.61 19.31 30.38
CA THR A 40 -6.02 18.03 29.98
C THR A 40 -6.21 16.98 31.08
N VAL A 41 -5.99 17.35 32.35
CA VAL A 41 -6.20 16.45 33.50
C VAL A 41 -7.69 16.20 33.76
N LYS A 42 -8.56 17.21 33.57
CA LYS A 42 -10.02 17.03 33.69
C LYS A 42 -10.57 16.00 32.69
N LYS A 43 -9.99 15.95 31.48
CA LYS A 43 -10.38 15.00 30.42
C LYS A 43 -9.78 13.59 30.59
N SER A 44 -8.70 13.43 31.35
CA SER A 44 -8.11 12.11 31.61
C SER A 44 -8.76 11.46 32.82
N GLU A 45 -9.31 10.26 32.66
CA GLU A 45 -9.85 9.45 33.76
C GLU A 45 -8.73 8.92 34.70
N SER A 46 -7.51 8.78 34.20
CA SER A 46 -6.36 8.30 34.99
C SER A 46 -5.50 9.45 35.52
N VAL A 47 -5.02 9.28 36.76
CA VAL A 47 -3.98 10.12 37.38
C VAL A 47 -2.59 9.77 36.82
N GLU A 48 -2.44 8.55 36.30
CA GLU A 48 -1.20 8.08 35.71
C GLU A 48 -0.97 8.66 34.30
N ARG A 49 0.28 8.97 34.01
CA ARG A 49 0.68 9.40 32.66
C ARG A 49 0.53 8.21 31.72
N ASN A 50 -0.28 8.34 30.68
CA ASN A 50 -0.26 7.39 29.58
C ASN A 50 1.18 7.25 29.05
N PRO A 51 1.73 6.03 28.98
CA PRO A 51 3.09 5.84 28.48
C PRO A 51 3.19 6.51 27.10
N GLY A 52 4.21 7.35 26.95
CA GLY A 52 4.50 7.96 25.66
C GLY A 52 4.67 6.88 24.61
N ASN A 53 4.30 7.19 23.36
CA ASN A 53 4.48 6.29 22.22
C ASN A 53 5.98 6.00 22.04
N GLY A 54 6.47 4.97 22.76
CA GLY A 54 7.86 4.58 22.80
C GLY A 54 8.34 4.12 21.44
N ARG A 55 9.67 4.10 21.26
CA ARG A 55 10.31 3.61 20.04
C ARG A 55 9.88 2.16 19.79
N LYS A 56 8.98 1.95 18.82
CA LYS A 56 8.53 0.60 18.43
C LYS A 56 9.73 -0.26 18.05
N ALA A 57 9.66 -1.55 18.39
CA ALA A 57 10.69 -2.54 18.11
C ALA A 57 11.12 -2.48 16.63
N LYS A 58 12.44 -2.51 16.41
CA LYS A 58 12.98 -2.69 15.05
C LYS A 58 12.69 -4.13 14.63
N LEU A 59 12.21 -4.32 13.40
CA LEU A 59 12.20 -5.64 12.78
C LEU A 59 13.64 -6.16 12.73
N ASP A 60 13.82 -7.42 13.08
CA ASP A 60 15.08 -8.14 12.94
C ASP A 60 15.39 -8.42 11.45
N PRO A 61 16.63 -8.77 11.08
CA PRO A 61 17.02 -8.97 9.69
C PRO A 61 16.17 -10.01 8.95
N GLU A 62 15.75 -11.06 9.64
CA GLU A 62 14.91 -12.14 9.08
C GLU A 62 13.47 -11.69 8.86
N GLY A 63 12.88 -10.98 9.84
CA GLY A 63 11.60 -10.30 9.68
C GLY A 63 11.62 -9.28 8.55
N PHE A 64 12.74 -8.56 8.37
CA PHE A 64 12.95 -7.66 7.23
C PHE A 64 12.87 -8.37 5.88
N LYS A 65 13.51 -9.54 5.76
CA LYS A 65 13.53 -10.32 4.51
C LYS A 65 12.15 -10.89 4.17
N LYS A 66 11.41 -11.37 5.17
CA LYS A 66 10.03 -11.84 5.02
C LYS A 66 9.07 -10.71 4.60
N VAL A 67 9.19 -9.53 5.21
CA VAL A 67 8.41 -8.33 4.82
C VAL A 67 8.65 -7.95 3.37
N ALA A 68 9.92 -7.94 2.96
CA ALA A 68 10.32 -7.60 1.61
C ALA A 68 9.79 -8.58 0.55
N GLN A 69 9.80 -9.89 0.84
CA GLN A 69 9.32 -10.92 -0.08
C GLN A 69 7.79 -10.94 -0.18
N ALA A 70 7.08 -10.79 0.94
CA ALA A 70 5.62 -10.89 0.95
C ALA A 70 4.90 -9.68 0.32
N ILE A 71 5.52 -8.50 0.32
CA ILE A 71 4.98 -7.30 -0.35
C ILE A 71 5.00 -7.43 -1.87
N LEU A 72 5.82 -8.33 -2.43
CA LEU A 72 5.79 -8.66 -3.86
C LEU A 72 4.48 -9.33 -4.27
N LEU A 73 3.72 -9.90 -3.32
CA LEU A 73 2.54 -10.74 -3.60
C LEU A 73 1.22 -10.20 -3.00
N LYS A 74 1.27 -9.29 -2.01
CA LYS A 74 0.09 -8.77 -1.29
C LYS A 74 0.24 -7.30 -0.93
N SER A 75 -0.88 -6.62 -0.64
CA SER A 75 -0.87 -5.22 -0.20
C SER A 75 -0.17 -5.03 1.16
N MET A 76 0.52 -3.89 1.33
CA MET A 76 1.25 -3.56 2.57
C MET A 76 0.37 -3.60 3.83
N ARG A 77 -0.92 -3.28 3.72
CA ARG A 77 -1.87 -3.29 4.84
C ARG A 77 -2.19 -4.70 5.30
N VAL A 78 -2.38 -5.63 4.36
CA VAL A 78 -2.61 -7.05 4.67
C VAL A 78 -1.41 -7.62 5.38
N HIS A 79 -0.21 -7.32 4.87
CA HIS A 79 1.01 -7.85 5.43
C HIS A 79 1.36 -7.27 6.81
N ALA A 80 1.06 -5.99 7.03
CA ALA A 80 1.18 -5.37 8.35
C ALA A 80 0.34 -6.08 9.42
N ARG A 81 -0.89 -6.50 9.06
CA ARG A 81 -1.77 -7.27 9.95
C ARG A 81 -1.19 -8.65 10.25
N GLU A 82 -0.73 -9.37 9.23
CA GLU A 82 -0.14 -10.72 9.39
C GLU A 82 1.11 -10.71 10.30
N LEU A 83 1.92 -9.66 10.21
CA LEU A 83 3.14 -9.50 11.00
C LEU A 83 2.93 -8.84 12.38
N GLY A 84 1.71 -8.42 12.70
CA GLY A 84 1.42 -7.70 13.96
C GLY A 84 2.15 -6.34 14.08
N VAL A 85 2.54 -5.72 12.96
CA VAL A 85 3.26 -4.44 12.94
C VAL A 85 2.43 -3.34 12.29
N SER A 86 2.81 -2.08 12.50
CA SER A 86 2.11 -0.98 11.83
C SER A 86 2.43 -0.95 10.33
N PRO A 87 1.49 -0.55 9.45
CA PRO A 87 1.76 -0.32 8.03
C PRO A 87 2.92 0.65 7.79
N MET A 88 3.12 1.59 8.70
CA MET A 88 4.22 2.56 8.64
C MET A 88 5.59 1.92 8.92
N THR A 89 5.63 0.93 9.81
CA THR A 89 6.83 0.11 10.07
C THR A 89 7.21 -0.65 8.79
N VAL A 90 6.23 -1.27 8.13
CA VAL A 90 6.41 -1.96 6.86
C VAL A 90 6.94 -1.01 5.78
N HIS A 91 6.30 0.15 5.59
CA HIS A 91 6.72 1.15 4.61
C HIS A 91 8.17 1.63 4.84
N ARG A 92 8.52 1.99 6.09
CA ARG A 92 9.88 2.43 6.43
C ARG A 92 10.93 1.35 6.21
N THR A 93 10.56 0.10 6.51
CA THR A 93 11.39 -1.10 6.34
C THR A 93 11.67 -1.33 4.86
N VAL A 94 10.65 -1.31 3.99
CA VAL A 94 10.79 -1.39 2.53
C VAL A 94 11.62 -0.24 1.97
N LYS A 95 11.36 1.00 2.42
CA LYS A 95 12.11 2.18 1.99
C LYS A 95 13.58 2.07 2.36
N LYS A 96 13.91 1.63 3.59
CA LYS A 96 15.29 1.35 4.03
C LYS A 96 15.95 0.23 3.24
N ALA A 97 15.18 -0.77 2.83
CA ALA A 97 15.63 -1.83 1.95
C ALA A 97 15.80 -1.35 0.48
N GLY A 98 15.63 -0.04 0.25
CA GLY A 98 15.93 0.68 -0.98
C GLY A 98 14.71 1.20 -1.74
N GLY A 99 13.47 0.98 -1.28
CA GLY A 99 12.28 1.33 -2.08
C GLY A 99 12.27 0.64 -3.46
N LYS A 100 13.05 -0.44 -3.59
CA LYS A 100 13.46 -1.14 -4.81
C LYS A 100 12.40 -2.14 -5.28
N SER A 101 11.10 -1.83 -5.19
CA SER A 101 10.06 -2.79 -5.58
C SER A 101 10.27 -3.26 -7.03
N LEU A 102 10.45 -2.32 -7.97
CA LEU A 102 10.74 -2.62 -9.38
C LEU A 102 12.07 -3.35 -9.60
N VAL A 103 13.16 -2.91 -8.95
CA VAL A 103 14.49 -3.57 -9.08
C VAL A 103 14.46 -4.99 -8.50
N ARG A 104 13.67 -5.23 -7.46
CA ARG A 104 13.49 -6.56 -6.86
C ARG A 104 12.58 -7.46 -7.68
N VAL A 105 11.52 -6.91 -8.26
CA VAL A 105 10.66 -7.65 -9.20
C VAL A 105 11.45 -8.04 -10.44
N GLN A 106 12.18 -7.12 -11.05
CA GLN A 106 13.03 -7.44 -12.21
C GLN A 106 14.09 -8.49 -11.87
N LYS A 107 14.81 -8.32 -10.75
CA LYS A 107 15.78 -9.32 -10.31
C LYS A 107 15.14 -10.70 -10.09
N TRP A 108 13.97 -10.75 -9.44
CA TRP A 108 13.26 -12.01 -9.24
C TRP A 108 12.81 -12.62 -10.58
N LEU A 109 12.30 -11.81 -11.50
CA LEU A 109 11.94 -12.27 -12.84
C LEU A 109 13.16 -12.81 -13.59
N GLU A 110 14.32 -12.14 -13.53
CA GLU A 110 15.57 -12.57 -14.15
C GLU A 110 16.05 -13.93 -13.59
N GLU A 111 15.90 -14.13 -12.28
CA GLU A 111 16.32 -15.36 -11.61
C GLU A 111 15.35 -16.54 -11.83
N ASN A 112 14.07 -16.28 -12.15
CA ASN A 112 13.03 -17.32 -12.13
C ASN A 112 12.32 -17.54 -13.46
N LEU A 113 12.36 -16.58 -14.40
CA LEU A 113 11.59 -16.65 -15.64
C LEU A 113 12.41 -16.16 -16.84
N PRO A 114 12.29 -16.81 -18.01
CA PRO A 114 12.78 -16.25 -19.26
C PRO A 114 11.83 -15.13 -19.71
N PHE A 115 12.11 -13.89 -19.30
CA PHE A 115 11.30 -12.72 -19.64
C PHE A 115 12.13 -11.64 -20.36
N TRP A 116 11.43 -10.74 -21.03
CA TRP A 116 12.04 -9.56 -21.61
C TRP A 116 12.21 -8.48 -20.54
N SER A 117 13.46 -8.11 -20.27
CA SER A 117 13.82 -6.99 -19.42
C SER A 117 13.31 -5.66 -19.99
N LYS A 118 13.21 -4.63 -19.15
CA LYS A 118 12.61 -3.34 -19.51
C LYS A 118 13.24 -2.69 -20.76
N ASP A 119 14.54 -2.88 -20.97
CA ASP A 119 15.28 -2.36 -22.12
C ASP A 119 14.86 -2.99 -23.46
N LYS A 120 14.25 -4.18 -23.44
CA LYS A 120 13.77 -4.86 -24.65
C LYS A 120 12.38 -4.43 -25.06
N TRP A 121 11.60 -3.89 -24.13
CA TRP A 121 10.23 -3.46 -24.37
C TRP A 121 10.18 -2.05 -24.94
N PRO A 122 9.65 -1.86 -26.16
CA PRO A 122 9.45 -0.51 -26.69
C PRO A 122 8.36 0.21 -25.89
N PRO A 123 8.55 1.50 -25.56
CA PRO A 123 7.51 2.27 -24.89
C PRO A 123 6.30 2.48 -25.83
N TYR A 124 5.11 2.65 -25.25
CA TYR A 124 3.87 2.99 -25.98
C TYR A 124 3.50 2.04 -27.12
N SER A 125 3.85 0.76 -27.01
CA SER A 125 3.65 -0.24 -28.08
C SER A 125 2.63 -1.31 -27.68
N PRO A 126 1.31 -0.97 -27.58
CA PRO A 126 0.27 -1.97 -27.32
C PRO A 126 0.26 -3.07 -28.39
N ASP A 127 0.66 -2.73 -29.62
CA ASP A 127 0.80 -3.66 -30.74
C ASP A 127 1.85 -4.77 -30.52
N ALA A 128 2.75 -4.56 -29.57
CA ALA A 128 3.76 -5.54 -29.16
C ALA A 128 3.34 -6.33 -27.91
N ASN A 129 2.11 -6.20 -27.40
CA ASN A 129 1.68 -6.93 -26.20
C ASN A 129 0.42 -7.77 -26.48
N PRO A 130 0.49 -9.11 -26.46
CA PRO A 130 -0.68 -9.97 -26.68
C PRO A 130 -1.85 -9.67 -25.73
N LEU A 131 -1.57 -9.20 -24.51
CA LEU A 131 -2.64 -8.77 -23.62
C LEU A 131 -3.41 -7.58 -24.18
N ASP A 132 -2.72 -6.60 -24.76
CA ASP A 132 -3.34 -5.36 -25.24
C ASP A 132 -4.01 -5.55 -26.61
N TYR A 133 -3.37 -6.22 -27.57
CA TYR A 133 -3.93 -6.37 -28.93
C TYR A 133 -4.94 -7.53 -29.08
N THR A 134 -5.05 -8.47 -28.13
CA THR A 134 -6.10 -9.52 -28.20
C THR A 134 -6.91 -9.69 -26.93
N PHE A 135 -6.27 -9.96 -25.78
CA PHE A 135 -6.98 -10.51 -24.62
C PHE A 135 -7.85 -9.45 -23.94
N TRP A 136 -7.33 -8.25 -23.71
CA TRP A 136 -8.11 -7.15 -23.14
C TRP A 136 -9.18 -6.66 -24.10
N VAL A 137 -8.89 -6.55 -25.39
CA VAL A 137 -9.90 -6.23 -26.41
C VAL A 137 -11.04 -7.26 -26.41
N HIS A 138 -10.73 -8.56 -26.28
CA HIS A 138 -11.74 -9.61 -26.19
C HIS A 138 -12.64 -9.44 -24.95
N VAL A 139 -12.02 -9.31 -23.77
CA VAL A 139 -12.74 -9.18 -22.50
C VAL A 139 -13.55 -7.90 -22.47
N GLU A 140 -12.97 -6.78 -22.89
CA GLU A 140 -13.65 -5.47 -22.96
C GLU A 140 -14.87 -5.56 -23.88
N ARG A 141 -14.69 -6.04 -25.12
CA ARG A 141 -15.79 -6.13 -26.10
C ARG A 141 -16.93 -7.02 -25.62
N LYS A 142 -16.65 -8.04 -24.80
CA LYS A 142 -17.68 -8.96 -24.31
C LYS A 142 -18.31 -8.48 -23.01
N ALA A 143 -17.48 -8.13 -22.01
CA ALA A 143 -17.95 -7.69 -20.70
C ALA A 143 -18.59 -6.31 -20.73
N CYS A 144 -18.07 -5.37 -21.54
CA CYS A 144 -18.59 -4.00 -21.61
C CYS A 144 -19.73 -3.83 -22.63
N ASN A 145 -20.14 -4.89 -23.35
CA ASN A 145 -21.28 -4.84 -24.26
C ASN A 145 -22.64 -4.82 -23.53
N VAL A 146 -22.64 -5.02 -22.21
CA VAL A 146 -23.83 -4.94 -21.36
C VAL A 146 -23.58 -3.94 -20.23
N ARG A 147 -24.65 -3.25 -19.83
CA ARG A 147 -24.57 -2.34 -18.68
C ARG A 147 -24.62 -3.14 -17.38
N HIS A 148 -23.61 -2.96 -16.54
CA HIS A 148 -23.55 -3.56 -15.21
C HIS A 148 -24.08 -2.59 -14.14
N PRO A 149 -24.88 -3.06 -13.17
CA PRO A 149 -25.40 -2.23 -12.09
C PRO A 149 -24.33 -1.92 -11.02
N ASN A 150 -23.24 -2.69 -10.94
CA ASN A 150 -22.16 -2.47 -9.98
C ASN A 150 -20.85 -3.16 -10.43
N ILE A 151 -19.76 -2.79 -9.75
CA ILE A 151 -18.41 -3.31 -10.02
C ILE A 151 -18.30 -4.82 -9.80
N THR A 152 -19.06 -5.39 -8.87
CA THR A 152 -19.01 -6.84 -8.59
C THR A 152 -19.51 -7.64 -9.79
N GLN A 153 -20.61 -7.21 -10.41
CA GLN A 153 -21.13 -7.86 -11.62
C GLN A 153 -20.19 -7.67 -12.82
N LEU A 154 -19.64 -6.45 -13.01
CA LEU A 154 -18.65 -6.22 -14.06
C LEU A 154 -17.43 -7.16 -13.92
N LYS A 155 -16.92 -7.34 -12.69
CA LYS A 155 -15.80 -8.28 -12.43
C LYS A 155 -16.18 -9.72 -12.73
N ALA A 156 -17.39 -10.14 -12.36
CA ALA A 156 -17.87 -11.50 -12.63
C ALA A 156 -17.92 -11.77 -14.14
N THR A 157 -18.51 -10.86 -14.92
CA THR A 157 -18.58 -11.00 -16.39
C THR A 157 -17.21 -10.90 -17.06
N ALA A 158 -16.32 -10.04 -16.57
CA ALA A 158 -14.95 -9.98 -17.08
C ALA A 158 -14.19 -11.30 -16.86
N ASN A 159 -14.32 -11.90 -15.67
CA ASN A 159 -13.72 -13.20 -15.36
C ASN A 159 -14.35 -14.33 -16.20
N GLU A 160 -15.67 -14.34 -16.37
CA GLU A 160 -16.36 -15.32 -17.21
C GLU A 160 -15.80 -15.34 -18.64
N HIS A 161 -15.63 -14.17 -19.26
CA HIS A 161 -15.07 -14.08 -20.60
C HIS A 161 -13.57 -14.34 -20.66
N TRP A 162 -12.83 -14.05 -19.58
CA TRP A 162 -11.43 -14.45 -19.46
C TRP A 162 -11.28 -15.97 -19.44
N ASP A 163 -12.07 -16.65 -18.60
CA ASP A 163 -12.02 -18.11 -18.43
C ASP A 163 -12.59 -18.87 -19.64
N ALA A 164 -13.48 -18.24 -20.41
CA ALA A 164 -14.03 -18.81 -21.64
C ALA A 164 -13.05 -18.80 -22.83
N MET A 165 -11.90 -18.12 -22.74
CA MET A 165 -10.90 -18.12 -23.81
C MET A 165 -10.30 -19.51 -24.00
N THR A 166 -10.44 -20.07 -25.19
CA THR A 166 -9.92 -21.41 -25.49
C THR A 166 -8.40 -21.41 -25.55
N GLU A 167 -7.80 -22.56 -25.25
CA GLU A 167 -6.35 -22.74 -25.38
C GLU A 167 -5.86 -22.44 -26.81
N GLY A 168 -6.64 -22.82 -27.83
CA GLY A 168 -6.35 -22.49 -29.23
C GLY A 168 -6.27 -20.98 -29.46
N TYR A 169 -7.25 -20.22 -28.95
CA TYR A 169 -7.25 -18.76 -29.04
C TYR A 169 -6.05 -18.11 -28.37
N LEU A 170 -5.64 -18.60 -27.19
CA LEU A 170 -4.45 -18.14 -26.49
C LEU A 170 -3.18 -18.42 -27.30
N ARG A 171 -3.05 -19.63 -27.86
CA ARG A 171 -1.89 -20.03 -28.66
C ARG A 171 -1.78 -19.20 -29.94
N ASP A 172 -2.88 -18.98 -30.65
CA ASP A 172 -2.90 -18.21 -31.89
C ASP A 172 -2.57 -16.73 -31.65
N SER A 173 -3.12 -16.15 -30.59
CA SER A 173 -2.79 -14.77 -30.16
C SER A 173 -1.30 -14.59 -29.88
N CYS A 174 -0.67 -15.57 -29.19
CA CYS A 174 0.77 -15.56 -28.94
C CYS A 174 1.60 -15.82 -30.21
N ARG A 175 1.13 -16.66 -31.13
CA ARG A 175 1.81 -16.90 -32.42
C ARG A 175 1.86 -15.64 -33.29
N ALA A 176 0.81 -14.80 -33.23
CA ALA A 176 0.74 -13.55 -33.97
C ALA A 176 1.83 -12.55 -33.58
N PHE A 177 2.37 -12.64 -32.35
CA PHE A 177 3.35 -11.70 -31.80
C PHE A 177 4.55 -11.47 -32.73
N ARG A 178 5.13 -12.54 -33.29
CA ARG A 178 6.28 -12.42 -34.20
C ARG A 178 5.92 -11.71 -35.50
N GLY A 179 4.71 -11.92 -36.02
CA GLY A 179 4.21 -11.23 -37.22
C GLY A 179 4.07 -9.74 -36.96
N ARG A 180 3.45 -9.37 -35.83
CA ARG A 180 3.28 -7.97 -35.42
C ARG A 180 4.62 -7.25 -35.24
N LEU A 181 5.61 -7.88 -34.60
CA LEU A 181 6.96 -7.29 -34.49
C LEU A 181 7.58 -7.01 -35.86
N LYS A 182 7.43 -7.90 -36.84
CA LYS A 182 7.92 -7.66 -38.21
C LYS A 182 7.21 -6.49 -38.87
N ALA A 183 5.89 -6.37 -38.67
CA ALA A 183 5.11 -5.24 -39.18
C ALA A 183 5.54 -3.91 -38.54
N ILE A 184 5.76 -3.88 -37.21
CA ILE A 184 6.28 -2.70 -36.50
C ILE A 184 7.64 -2.29 -37.05
N ILE A 185 8.55 -3.26 -37.29
CA ILE A 185 9.86 -2.99 -37.89
C ILE A 185 9.71 -2.42 -39.31
N ALA A 186 8.83 -3.00 -40.14
CA ALA A 186 8.56 -2.51 -41.50
C ALA A 186 7.96 -1.10 -41.50
N ALA A 187 7.16 -0.76 -40.49
CA ALA A 187 6.62 0.58 -40.25
C ALA A 187 7.62 1.56 -39.62
N GLY A 188 8.89 1.18 -39.45
CA GLY A 188 9.91 2.03 -38.83
C GLY A 188 9.65 2.33 -37.35
N GLY A 189 8.95 1.45 -36.64
CA GLY A 189 8.50 1.65 -35.26
C GLY A 189 7.16 2.38 -35.12
N GLY A 190 6.47 2.63 -36.23
CA GLY A 190 5.11 3.18 -36.25
C GLY A 190 4.03 2.18 -35.85
N TYR A 191 2.80 2.69 -35.72
CA TYR A 191 1.61 1.88 -35.49
C TYR A 191 1.35 0.91 -36.65
N ILE A 192 0.75 -0.22 -36.32
CA ILE A 192 0.29 -1.20 -37.30
C ILE A 192 -1.23 -1.33 -37.19
N ASP A 193 -1.89 -1.55 -38.31
CA ASP A 193 -3.31 -1.86 -38.31
C ASP A 193 -3.55 -3.32 -37.85
N ASP A 194 -4.71 -3.57 -37.25
CA ASP A 194 -5.18 -4.89 -36.81
C ASP A 194 -5.78 -5.74 -37.94
#